data_AF-A0A953MQ47-F1
#
_entry.id   AF-A0A953MQ47-F1
#
_cell.length_a   1.000
_cell.length_b   1.000
_cell.length_c   1.000
_cell.angle_alpha   90.00
_cell.angle_beta   90.00
_cell.angle_gamma   90.00
#
_symmetry.space_group_name_H-M   'P 1'
#
loop_
_entity.id
_entity.type
_entity.pdbx_description
1 polymer ?
#
loop_
_entity_poly.entity_id
_entity_poly.type
_entity_poly.pdbx_seq_one_letter_code
_entity_poly.pdbx_strand_id
1 'polypeptide(L)' 'MSMDSKGRALDNIYIERFWRSLKYEDIYLNDYRSITELRNGLQNYFDFYNNRRIHQSLGYKTPAEVYFNLAGN' A
#
# COMPACT_ATOMS: atom_id res chain seq x y z
N MET A 1 12.80 -15.79 -4.84
CA MET A 1 13.55 -14.52 -4.97
C MET A 1 13.34 -13.73 -3.69
N SER A 2 14.11 -14.05 -2.67
CA SER A 2 15.33 -13.35 -2.24
C SER A 2 15.01 -12.17 -1.32
N MET A 3 15.17 -12.47 -0.03
CA MET A 3 14.86 -11.68 1.16
C MET A 3 16.10 -10.95 1.69
N ASP A 4 16.93 -10.35 0.83
CA ASP A 4 18.15 -9.70 1.29
C ASP A 4 18.23 -8.22 0.91
N SER A 5 17.97 -7.37 1.91
CA SER A 5 18.70 -6.12 2.17
C SER A 5 18.14 -5.43 3.42
N LYS A 6 19.07 -5.01 4.28
CA LYS A 6 19.02 -4.47 5.65
C LYS A 6 18.01 -3.35 6.00
N GLY A 7 17.09 -2.95 5.10
CA GLY A 7 16.10 -1.89 5.33
C GLY A 7 14.64 -2.35 5.38
N ARG A 8 14.33 -3.55 4.85
CA ARG A 8 12.94 -3.94 4.55
C ARG A 8 12.16 -4.64 5.65
N ALA A 9 12.69 -4.76 6.88
CA ALA A 9 11.88 -5.33 7.97
C ALA A 9 10.67 -4.43 8.28
N LEU A 10 10.89 -3.11 8.31
CA LEU A 10 9.81 -2.13 8.44
C LEU A 10 8.92 -2.13 7.20
N ASP A 11 9.50 -2.12 5.99
CA ASP A 11 8.72 -2.21 4.75
C ASP A 11 7.87 -3.47 4.69
N ASN A 12 8.38 -4.61 5.13
CA ASN A 12 7.64 -5.87 5.22
C ASN A 12 6.50 -5.77 6.22
N ILE A 13 6.72 -5.18 7.41
CA ILE A 13 5.64 -4.96 8.39
C ILE A 13 4.57 -4.02 7.82
N TYR A 14 4.96 -2.96 7.10
CA TYR A 14 4.02 -2.05 6.44
C TYR A 14 3.28 -2.73 5.30
N ILE A 15 3.95 -3.56 4.49
CA ILE A 15 3.38 -4.35 3.41
C ILE A 15 2.43 -5.41 3.97
N GLU A 16 2.77 -6.10 5.05
CA GLU A 16 1.90 -7.07 5.71
C GLU A 16 0.66 -6.41 6.30
N ARG A 17 0.82 -5.26 6.97
CA ARG A 17 -0.31 -4.47 7.47
C ARG A 17 -1.20 -3.99 6.33
N PHE A 18 -0.60 -3.53 5.23
CA PHE A 18 -1.29 -3.16 4.01
C PHE A 18 -2.10 -4.33 3.45
N TRP A 19 -1.49 -5.51 3.28
CA TRP A 19 -2.18 -6.70 2.78
C TRP A 19 -3.28 -7.17 3.72
N ARG A 20 -3.13 -6.95 5.04
CA ARG A 20 -4.18 -7.24 6.01
C ARG A 20 -5.36 -6.28 5.82
N SER A 21 -5.12 -4.97 5.77
CA SER A 21 -6.19 -3.99 5.49
C SER A 21 -6.87 -4.25 4.16
N LEU A 22 -6.12 -4.46 3.07
CA LEU A 22 -6.67 -4.75 1.76
C LEU A 22 -7.56 -6.01 1.75
N LYS A 23 -7.12 -7.09 2.42
CA LYS A 23 -7.93 -8.30 2.49
C LYS A 23 -9.25 -8.08 3.24
N TYR A 24 -9.21 -7.39 4.38
CA TYR A 24 -10.40 -7.17 5.21
C TYR A 24 -11.34 -6.08 4.67
N GLU A 25 -10.80 -5.00 4.11
CA GLU A 25 -11.55 -3.83 3.65
C GLU A 25 -12.09 -4.02 2.23
N ASP A 26 -11.46 -4.87 1.41
CA ASP A 26 -11.76 -4.96 -0.01
C ASP A 26 -12.02 -6.40 -0.44
N ILE A 27 -11.02 -7.30 -0.37
CA ILE A 27 -11.12 -8.65 -0.98
C ILE A 27 -12.17 -9.54 -0.31
N TYR A 28 -12.35 -9.44 1.01
CA TYR A 28 -13.36 -10.23 1.73
C TYR A 28 -14.77 -9.65 1.66
N LEU A 29 -14.92 -8.38 1.29
CA LEU A 29 -16.21 -7.68 1.20
C LEU A 29 -16.72 -7.60 -0.23
N ASN A 30 -15.82 -7.35 -1.17
CA ASN A 30 -16.06 -7.39 -2.59
C ASN A 30 -15.76 -8.82 -3.06
N ASP A 31 -16.81 -9.64 -3.17
CA ASP A 31 -16.78 -10.98 -3.77
C ASP A 31 -16.43 -10.87 -5.26
N TYR A 32 -15.17 -10.51 -5.55
CA TYR A 32 -14.67 -10.21 -6.89
C TYR A 32 -14.88 -11.42 -7.79
N ARG A 33 -15.72 -11.24 -8.82
CA ARG A 33 -16.15 -12.34 -9.69
C ARG A 33 -15.16 -12.60 -10.83
N SER A 34 -14.17 -11.72 -11.00
CA SER A 34 -13.14 -11.82 -12.04
C SER A 34 -11.83 -11.16 -11.63
N ILE A 35 -10.72 -11.72 -12.13
CA ILE A 35 -9.35 -11.17 -11.98
C ILE A 35 -9.26 -9.75 -12.56
N THR A 36 -10.04 -9.43 -13.59
CA THR A 36 -10.08 -8.10 -14.19
C THR A 36 -10.67 -7.07 -13.24
N GLU A 37 -11.77 -7.41 -12.55
CA GLU A 37 -12.39 -6.52 -11.55
C GLU A 37 -11.47 -6.32 -10.35
N LEU A 38 -10.84 -7.39 -9.87
CA LEU A 38 -9.84 -7.32 -8.81
C LEU A 38 -8.67 -6.40 -9.20
N ARG A 39 -8.15 -6.52 -10.43
CA ARG A 39 -7.06 -5.64 -10.90
C ARG A 39 -7.45 -4.17 -10.91
N ASN A 40 -8.65 -3.85 -11.40
CA ASN A 40 -9.14 -2.48 -11.42
C ASN A 40 -9.39 -1.93 -10.01
N GLY A 41 -9.97 -2.75 -9.12
CA GLY A 41 -10.17 -2.40 -7.71
C GLY A 41 -8.84 -2.13 -6.99
N LEU A 42 -7.86 -3.02 -7.18
CA LEU A 42 -6.52 -2.86 -6.66
C LEU A 42 -5.85 -1.58 -7.18
N GLN A 43 -5.94 -1.29 -8.48
CA GLN A 43 -5.33 -0.10 -9.06
C GLN A 43 -5.88 1.19 -8.44
N ASN A 44 -7.21 1.27 -8.30
CA ASN A 44 -7.87 2.38 -7.62
C ASN A 44 -7.47 2.47 -6.14
N TYR A 45 -7.37 1.33 -5.46
CA TYR A 45 -6.97 1.27 -4.05
C TYR A 45 -5.52 1.71 -3.85
N PHE A 46 -4.59 1.30 -4.72
CA PHE A 46 -3.19 1.73 -4.69
C PHE A 46 -3.08 3.24 -4.94
N ASP A 47 -3.83 3.79 -5.89
CA ASP A 47 -3.83 5.22 -6.16
C ASP A 47 -4.35 6.02 -4.95
N PHE A 48 -5.43 5.55 -4.31
CA PHE A 48 -5.94 6.14 -3.09
C PHE A 48 -4.92 6.06 -1.95
N TYR A 49 -4.36 4.87 -1.70
CA TYR A 49 -3.44 4.63 -0.60
C TYR A 49 -2.15 5.46 -0.74
N ASN A 50 -1.57 5.49 -1.94
CA ASN A 50 -0.28 6.14 -2.17
C ASN A 50 -0.37 7.66 -2.29
N ASN A 51 -1.45 8.18 -2.89
CA ASN A 51 -1.54 9.60 -3.26
C ASN A 51 -2.57 10.40 -2.48
N ARG A 52 -3.47 9.75 -1.71
CA ARG A 52 -4.58 10.44 -1.02
C ARG A 52 -4.67 10.11 0.46
N ARG A 53 -4.33 8.90 0.88
CA ARG A 53 -4.40 8.49 2.29
C ARG A 53 -3.24 9.10 3.07
N ILE A 54 -3.57 9.96 4.02
CA ILE A 54 -2.59 10.51 4.97
C ILE A 54 -2.35 9.51 6.10
N HIS A 55 -1.09 9.36 6.50
CA HIS A 55 -0.70 8.46 7.58
C HIS A 55 -0.08 9.26 8.72
N GLN A 56 -0.64 9.13 9.92
CA GLN A 56 -0.11 9.78 11.12
C GLN A 56 1.36 9.37 11.38
N SER A 57 1.72 8.12 11.11
CA SER A 57 3.09 7.62 11.22
C SER A 57 4.07 8.27 10.23
N LEU A 58 3.56 8.90 9.16
CA LEU A 58 4.33 9.64 8.15
C LEU A 58 4.27 11.16 8.38
N GLY A 59 3.85 11.62 9.57
CA GLY A 59 3.68 13.04 9.86
C GLY A 59 2.51 13.66 9.09
N TYR A 60 1.41 12.92 8.94
CA TYR A 60 0.22 13.31 8.19
C TYR A 60 0.46 13.55 6.69
N LYS A 61 1.48 12.90 6.14
CA LYS A 61 1.77 12.87 4.71
C LYS A 61 1.32 11.57 4.07
N THR A 62 1.16 11.60 2.77
CA THR A 62 0.94 10.42 1.93
C THR A 62 2.25 9.67 1.68
N PRO A 63 2.18 8.36 1.37
CA PRO A 63 3.37 7.59 1.02
C PRO A 63 4.13 8.18 -0.18
N ALA A 64 3.42 8.67 -1.20
CA ALA A 64 4.03 9.31 -2.36
C ALA A 64 4.81 10.58 -1.97
N GLU A 65 4.22 11.45 -1.15
CA GLU A 65 4.91 12.65 -0.67
C GLU A 65 6.19 12.34 0.09
N VAL A 66 6.20 11.31 0.93
CA VAL A 66 7.41 10.91 1.65
C VAL A 66 8.46 10.36 0.67
N TYR A 67 8.05 9.48 -0.25
CA TYR A 67 8.97 8.86 -1.21
C TYR A 67 9.62 9.88 -2.16
N PHE A 68 8.83 10.78 -2.76
CA PHE A 68 9.36 11.80 -3.66
C PHE A 68 10.18 12.88 -2.93
N ASN A 69 9.86 13.19 -1.67
CA ASN A 69 10.65 14.12 -0.86
C ASN A 69 11.99 13.51 -0.41
N LEU A 70 12.04 12.19 -0.18
CA LEU A 70 13.30 11.47 0.08
C LEU A 70 14.20 11.36 -1.15
N ALA A 71 13.65 11.38 -2.37
CA ALA A 71 14.42 11.32 -3.61
C ALA A 71 15.05 12.68 -4.03
N GLY A 72 14.71 13.77 -3.32
CA GLY A 72 15.17 15.14 -3.61
C GLY A 72 16.27 15.68 -2.70
N ASN A 73 16.85 14.85 -1.82
CA ASN A 73 17.99 15.21 -0.95
C ASN A 73 19.23 14.37 -1.26
#